data_AF-A0A1B2EEJ7-F1
#
_entry.id   AF-A0A1B2EEJ7-F1
#
_cell.length_a   1.000
_cell.length_b   1.000
_cell.length_c   1.000
_cell.angle_alpha   90.00
_cell.angle_beta   90.00
_cell.angle_gamma   90.00
#
_symmetry.space_group_name_H-M   'P 1'
#
loop_
_entity.id
_entity.type
_entity.pdbx_description
1 polymer ?
#
loop_
_entity_poly.entity_id
_entity_poly.type
_entity_poly.pdbx_seq_one_letter_code
_entity_poly.pdbx_strand_id
1 'polypeptide(L)'
;MICLLAGSTIAPLMAGAITLAWTHSVEKIVWEEDWRSTPAGLELVEARVRGFGAGMEPPPEARLVNGVWSWRPNLPPQAQVIMRRSGGTADWRICIAGQCRPMEAYVPPAADPVVMKICEGVRQP
;
A
#
# COMPACT_ATOMS: atom_id res chain seq x y z
N MET A 1 -14.63 -0.10 -0.66
CA MET A 1 -13.97 0.92 0.19
C MET A 1 -12.87 0.23 0.99
N ILE A 2 -11.73 0.88 1.19
CA ILE A 2 -10.56 0.36 1.90
C ILE A 2 -10.53 0.89 3.35
N CYS A 3 -10.17 0.03 4.29
CA CYS A 3 -10.04 0.33 5.72
C CYS A 3 -8.64 -0.05 6.22
N LEU A 4 -8.15 0.72 7.19
CA LEU A 4 -6.96 0.41 7.99
C LEU A 4 -7.39 -0.05 9.38
N LEU A 5 -6.80 -1.14 9.86
CA LEU A 5 -7.03 -1.70 11.20
C LEU A 5 -5.74 -1.65 11.99
N ALA A 6 -5.82 -1.16 13.22
CA ALA A 6 -4.69 -0.96 14.12
C ALA A 6 -5.16 -1.18 15.57
N GLY A 7 -4.98 -2.39 16.09
CA GLY A 7 -5.55 -2.78 17.39
C GLY A 7 -7.08 -2.65 17.37
N SER A 8 -7.64 -1.81 18.24
CA SER A 8 -9.07 -1.48 18.28
C SER A 8 -9.48 -0.35 17.33
N THR A 9 -8.53 0.30 16.66
CA THR A 9 -8.81 1.40 15.72
C THR A 9 -9.18 0.84 14.35
N ILE A 10 -10.31 1.28 13.81
CA ILE A 10 -10.71 1.06 12.42
C ILE A 10 -10.81 2.42 11.74
N ALA A 11 -10.00 2.65 10.71
CA ALA A 11 -9.94 3.91 9.97
C ALA A 11 -10.38 3.68 8.50
N PRO A 12 -11.63 3.97 8.14
CA PRO A 12 -12.07 3.95 6.75
C PRO A 12 -11.42 5.09 5.95
N LEU A 13 -10.79 4.75 4.82
CA LEU A 13 -10.12 5.72 3.95
C LEU A 13 -11.08 6.50 3.04
N MET A 14 -12.36 6.12 3.01
CA MET A 14 -13.38 6.69 2.11
C MET A 14 -13.02 6.61 0.62
N ALA A 15 -12.09 5.72 0.26
CA ALA A 15 -11.63 5.49 -1.10
C ALA A 15 -11.69 4.00 -1.45
N GLY A 16 -12.01 3.70 -2.71
CA GLY A 16 -11.91 2.35 -3.28
C GLY A 16 -10.57 2.09 -3.97
N ALA A 17 -9.75 3.12 -4.15
CA ALA A 17 -8.43 3.04 -4.76
C ALA A 17 -7.47 3.99 -4.03
N ILE A 18 -6.28 3.51 -3.72
CA ILE A 18 -5.22 4.26 -3.03
C ILE A 18 -3.87 3.92 -3.64
N THR A 19 -2.89 4.81 -3.45
CA THR A 19 -1.48 4.46 -3.62
C THR A 19 -0.86 4.30 -2.22
N LEU A 20 -0.27 3.14 -1.98
CA LEU A 20 0.54 2.87 -0.80
C LEU A 20 2.00 3.14 -1.15
N ALA A 21 2.63 4.09 -0.47
CA ALA A 21 4.04 4.41 -0.69
C ALA A 21 4.87 4.06 0.54
N TRP A 22 6.01 3.40 0.31
CA TRP A 22 6.91 2.93 1.36
C TRP A 22 8.36 3.00 0.92
N THR A 23 9.29 2.98 1.87
CA THR A 23 10.72 3.06 1.59
C THR A 23 11.38 1.74 1.95
N HIS A 24 12.08 1.12 1.01
CA HIS A 24 12.83 -0.10 1.29
C HIS A 24 13.93 0.18 2.31
N SER A 25 14.00 -0.62 3.37
CA SER A 25 14.82 -0.30 4.54
C SER A 25 16.32 -0.36 4.28
N VAL A 26 16.75 -1.23 3.36
CA VAL A 26 18.16 -1.38 2.99
C VAL A 26 18.52 -0.39 1.89
N GLU A 27 17.82 -0.46 0.77
CA GLU A 27 18.12 0.30 -0.46
C GLU A 27 17.75 1.78 -0.36
N LYS A 28 16.89 2.16 0.60
CA LYS A 28 16.37 3.52 0.78
C LYS A 28 15.64 4.08 -0.45
N ILE A 29 15.10 3.21 -1.28
CA ILE A 29 14.33 3.55 -2.48
C ILE A 29 12.83 3.55 -2.15
N VAL A 30 12.10 4.52 -2.68
CA VAL A 30 10.65 4.60 -2.55
C VAL A 30 9.99 3.65 -3.54
N TRP A 31 9.06 2.86 -3.01
CA TRP A 31 8.13 2.01 -3.73
C TRP A 31 6.74 2.60 -3.61
N GLU A 32 5.99 2.53 -4.70
CA GLU A 32 4.60 2.94 -4.77
C GLU A 32 3.77 1.80 -5.37
N GLU A 33 2.68 1.49 -4.71
CA GLU A 33 1.77 0.41 -5.08
C GLU A 33 0.35 0.95 -5.17
N ASP A 34 -0.28 0.79 -6.33
CA ASP A 34 -1.67 1.17 -6.50
C ASP A 34 -2.59 -0.01 -6.17
N TRP A 35 -3.39 0.18 -5.14
CA TRP A 35 -4.32 -0.82 -4.64
C TRP A 35 -5.77 -0.42 -4.93
N ARG A 36 -6.59 -1.39 -5.35
CA ARG A 36 -8.03 -1.21 -5.54
C ARG A 36 -8.83 -2.24 -4.74
N SER A 37 -9.90 -1.81 -4.09
CA SER A 37 -10.89 -2.72 -3.51
C SER A 37 -11.79 -3.28 -4.60
N THR A 38 -11.88 -4.61 -4.68
CA THR A 38 -12.76 -5.36 -5.59
C THR A 38 -13.65 -6.30 -4.77
N PRO A 39 -14.70 -6.92 -5.35
CA PRO A 39 -15.45 -7.97 -4.66
C PRO A 39 -14.61 -9.17 -4.23
N ALA A 40 -13.47 -9.43 -4.89
CA ALA A 40 -12.59 -10.56 -4.60
C ALA A 40 -11.52 -10.26 -3.54
N GLY A 41 -11.26 -8.99 -3.23
CA GLY A 41 -10.14 -8.58 -2.38
C GLY A 41 -9.49 -7.28 -2.82
N LEU A 42 -8.34 -6.98 -2.23
CA LEU A 42 -7.46 -5.90 -2.64
C LEU A 42 -6.64 -6.34 -3.85
N GLU A 43 -6.87 -5.72 -4.99
CA GLU A 43 -6.08 -5.95 -6.21
C GLU A 43 -4.94 -4.92 -6.27
N LEU A 44 -3.70 -5.41 -6.45
CA LEU A 44 -2.53 -4.59 -6.75
C LEU A 44 -2.49 -4.36 -8.27
N VAL A 45 -2.85 -3.16 -8.71
CA VAL A 45 -3.03 -2.85 -10.14
C VAL A 45 -1.75 -2.36 -10.80
N GLU A 46 -0.87 -1.71 -10.06
CA GLU A 46 0.40 -1.20 -10.55
C GLU A 46 1.41 -1.12 -9.39
N ALA A 47 2.66 -1.44 -9.66
CA ALA A 47 3.79 -1.20 -8.77
C ALA A 47 4.82 -0.34 -9.49
N ARG A 48 5.42 0.61 -8.76
CA ARG A 48 6.38 1.58 -9.28
C ARG A 48 7.58 1.75 -8.37
N VAL A 49 8.77 1.87 -8.96
CA VAL A 49 10.03 2.13 -8.24
C VAL A 49 10.95 3.05 -9.03
N ARG A 50 11.63 3.98 -8.33
CA ARG A 50 12.69 4.83 -8.90
C ARG A 50 14.07 4.29 -8.52
N GLY A 51 14.45 3.16 -9.12
CA GLY A 51 15.79 2.59 -8.97
C GLY A 51 15.80 1.08 -9.01
N PHE A 52 16.98 0.54 -8.75
CA PHE A 52 17.27 -0.88 -8.64
C PHE A 52 18.00 -1.09 -7.32
N GLY A 53 17.76 -2.22 -6.66
CA GLY A 53 18.43 -2.60 -5.44
C GLY A 53 18.23 -4.09 -5.19
N ALA A 54 19.07 -4.69 -4.35
CA ALA A 54 19.08 -6.14 -4.16
C ALA A 54 17.73 -6.63 -3.62
N GLY A 55 17.07 -7.53 -4.36
CA GLY A 55 15.74 -8.05 -4.02
C GLY A 55 14.58 -7.11 -4.35
N MET A 56 14.88 -6.01 -5.05
CA MET A 56 13.93 -4.96 -5.46
C MET A 56 14.05 -4.68 -6.96
N GLU A 57 14.53 -5.67 -7.72
CA GLU A 57 14.62 -5.59 -9.17
C GLU A 57 13.21 -5.60 -9.79
N PRO A 58 12.88 -4.61 -10.63
CA PRO A 58 11.68 -4.69 -11.45
C PRO A 58 11.70 -5.97 -12.30
N PRO A 59 10.55 -6.62 -12.51
CA PRO A 59 10.51 -7.83 -13.30
C PRO A 59 10.74 -7.52 -14.79
N PRO A 60 11.06 -8.51 -15.65
CA PRO A 60 11.41 -8.29 -17.05
C PRO A 60 10.34 -7.55 -17.88
N GLU A 61 9.07 -7.65 -17.49
CA GLU A 61 7.95 -6.96 -18.12
C GLU A 61 7.81 -5.48 -17.69
N ALA A 62 8.59 -5.03 -16.72
CA ALA A 62 8.55 -3.66 -16.24
C ALA A 62 8.98 -2.68 -17.34
N ARG A 63 8.29 -1.55 -17.39
CA ARG A 63 8.53 -0.48 -18.35
C ARG A 63 9.12 0.71 -17.65
N LEU A 64 10.22 1.24 -18.18
CA LEU A 64 10.80 2.48 -17.71
C LEU A 64 10.08 3.66 -18.36
N VAL A 65 9.37 4.45 -17.54
CA VAL A 65 8.66 5.66 -17.97
C VAL A 65 9.13 6.82 -17.11
N ASN A 66 9.75 7.83 -17.74
CA ASN A 66 10.23 9.04 -17.04
C ASN A 66 11.10 8.75 -15.80
N GLY A 67 11.98 7.74 -15.89
CA GLY A 67 12.87 7.35 -14.79
C GLY A 67 12.19 6.55 -13.67
N VAL A 68 10.96 6.08 -13.87
CA VAL A 68 10.23 5.19 -12.97
C VAL A 68 9.98 3.87 -13.67
N TRP A 69 10.38 2.77 -13.05
CA TRP A 69 9.97 1.45 -13.48
C TRP A 69 8.53 1.22 -13.04
N SER A 70 7.66 0.82 -13.96
CA SER A 70 6.27 0.47 -13.68
C SER A 70 5.91 -0.88 -14.28
N TRP A 71 5.15 -1.68 -13.54
CA TRP A 71 4.60 -2.94 -14.01
C TRP A 71 3.28 -3.25 -13.32
N ARG A 72 2.52 -4.19 -13.89
CA ARG A 72 1.36 -4.80 -13.24
C ARG A 72 1.80 -6.11 -12.58
N PRO A 73 1.82 -6.22 -11.25
CA PRO A 73 2.20 -7.45 -10.59
C PRO A 73 1.24 -8.59 -10.92
N ASN A 74 1.76 -9.79 -11.16
CA ASN A 74 0.97 -11.01 -11.31
C ASN A 74 0.64 -11.59 -9.92
N LEU A 75 -0.17 -10.86 -9.15
CA LEU A 75 -0.59 -11.22 -7.81
C LEU A 75 -2.12 -11.34 -7.78
N PRO A 76 -2.70 -12.46 -7.30
CA PRO A 76 -4.14 -12.56 -7.14
C PRO A 76 -4.64 -11.51 -6.11
N PRO A 77 -5.94 -11.17 -6.10
CA PRO A 77 -6.49 -10.30 -5.07
C PRO A 77 -6.16 -10.78 -3.66
N GLN A 78 -5.66 -9.87 -2.82
CA GLN A 78 -5.25 -10.15 -1.45
C GLN A 78 -6.42 -9.91 -0.50
N ALA A 79 -6.60 -10.81 0.48
CA ALA A 79 -7.59 -10.59 1.53
C ALA A 79 -7.23 -9.39 2.42
N GLN A 80 -5.93 -9.20 2.67
CA GLN A 80 -5.38 -8.10 3.44
C GLN A 80 -3.91 -7.84 3.09
N VAL A 81 -3.44 -6.63 3.39
CA VAL A 81 -2.03 -6.24 3.34
C VAL A 81 -1.60 -5.86 4.76
N ILE A 82 -0.56 -6.50 5.28
CA ILE A 82 -0.05 -6.26 6.63
C ILE A 82 1.19 -5.36 6.53
N MET A 83 1.13 -4.18 7.14
CA MET A 83 2.20 -3.19 7.14
C MET A 83 2.82 -3.13 8.54
N ARG A 84 4.11 -3.42 8.64
CA ARG A 84 4.87 -3.29 9.89
C ARG A 84 5.46 -1.89 10.00
N ARG A 85 5.45 -1.32 11.20
CA ARG A 85 5.95 0.03 11.52
C ARG A 85 7.09 -0.07 12.53
N SER A 86 8.19 -0.71 12.12
CA SER A 86 9.34 -1.03 12.98
C SER A 86 10.16 0.18 13.44
N GLY A 87 9.90 1.39 12.90
CA GLY A 87 10.65 2.61 13.19
C GLY A 87 12.05 2.69 12.55
N GLY A 88 12.48 1.65 11.82
CA GLY A 88 13.79 1.64 11.13
C GLY A 88 13.82 2.42 9.81
N THR A 89 12.68 2.88 9.33
CA THR A 89 12.52 3.64 8.09
C THR A 89 11.49 4.75 8.26
N ALA A 90 11.44 5.66 7.28
CA ALA A 90 10.28 6.52 7.10
C ALA A 90 8.99 5.67 7.09
N ASP A 91 7.93 6.25 7.65
CA ASP A 91 6.64 5.58 7.77
C ASP A 91 5.97 5.39 6.41
N TRP A 92 4.95 4.54 6.38
CA TRP A 92 4.07 4.36 5.23
C TRP A 92 3.31 5.65 4.92
N ARG A 93 3.06 5.91 3.64
CA ARG A 93 2.18 6.99 3.19
C ARG A 93 1.02 6.42 2.39
N ILE A 94 -0.17 6.97 2.63
CA ILE A 94 -1.38 6.67 1.86
C ILE A 94 -1.69 7.90 1.00
N CYS A 95 -1.76 7.71 -0.31
CA CYS A 95 -2.18 8.73 -1.24
C CYS A 95 -3.57 8.44 -1.80
N ILE A 96 -4.47 9.42 -1.69
CA ILE A 96 -5.84 9.35 -2.21
C ILE A 96 -6.04 10.55 -3.13
N ALA A 97 -6.39 10.30 -4.40
CA ALA A 97 -6.55 11.36 -5.40
C ALA A 97 -5.35 12.33 -5.46
N GLY A 98 -4.13 11.79 -5.38
CA GLY A 98 -2.88 12.56 -5.40
C GLY A 98 -2.50 13.25 -4.08
N GLN A 99 -3.35 13.20 -3.05
CA GLN A 99 -3.06 13.75 -1.74
C GLN A 99 -2.46 12.67 -0.83
N CYS A 100 -1.18 12.80 -0.51
CA CYS A 100 -0.45 11.84 0.32
C CYS A 100 -0.41 12.30 1.79
N ARG A 101 -0.74 11.40 2.71
CA ARG A 101 -0.60 11.61 4.16
C ARG A 101 0.14 10.43 4.81
N PRO A 102 0.91 10.67 5.88
CA PRO A 102 1.56 9.59 6.61
C PRO A 102 0.53 8.69 7.31
N MET A 103 0.91 7.45 7.62
CA MET A 103 0.03 6.46 8.26
C MET A 103 -0.54 6.95 9.60
N GLU A 104 0.25 7.68 10.38
CA GLU A 104 -0.16 8.31 11.65
C GLU A 104 -1.31 9.32 11.53
N ALA A 105 -1.62 9.81 10.33
CA ALA A 105 -2.79 10.65 10.09
C ALA A 105 -4.12 9.85 10.12
N TYR A 106 -4.05 8.51 10.08
CA TYR A 106 -5.21 7.62 10.02
C TYR A 106 -5.30 6.68 11.23
N VAL A 107 -4.17 6.29 11.81
CA VAL A 107 -4.11 5.35 12.94
C VAL A 107 -3.13 5.83 14.01
N PRO A 108 -3.20 5.33 15.26
CA PRO A 108 -2.28 5.76 16.31
C PRO A 108 -0.80 5.66 15.92
N PRO A 109 0.06 6.62 16.31
CA PRO A 109 1.49 6.62 15.92
C PRO A 109 2.23 5.34 16.29
N ALA A 110 1.89 4.72 17.43
CA ALA A 110 2.50 3.48 17.91
C ALA A 110 1.84 2.19 17.38
N ALA A 111 0.86 2.29 16.48
CA ALA A 111 0.18 1.12 15.94
C ALA A 111 1.13 0.27 15.08
N ASP A 112 1.31 -0.99 15.46
CA ASP A 112 2.03 -2.01 14.70
C ASP A 112 1.48 -3.43 15.01
N PRO A 113 1.11 -4.24 14.00
CA PRO A 113 1.00 -3.89 12.59
C PRO A 113 -0.23 -3.02 12.30
N VAL A 114 -0.22 -2.39 11.13
CA VAL A 114 -1.42 -1.83 10.50
C VAL A 114 -1.87 -2.79 9.40
N VAL A 115 -3.15 -3.16 9.37
CA VAL A 115 -3.71 -4.06 8.37
C VAL A 115 -4.62 -3.28 7.44
N MET A 116 -4.32 -3.29 6.14
CA MET A 116 -5.22 -2.78 5.10
C MET A 116 -6.09 -3.92 4.58
N LYS A 117 -7.40 -3.73 4.57
CA LYS A 117 -8.38 -4.67 3.99
C LYS A 117 -9.55 -3.90 3.37
N ILE A 118 -10.41 -4.61 2.65
CA ILE A 118 -11.71 -4.05 2.29
C ILE A 118 -12.49 -3.79 3.58
N CYS A 119 -13.12 -2.62 3.68
CA CYS A 119 -14.04 -2.34 4.77
C CYS A 119 -15.18 -3.35 4.74
N GLU A 120 -15.35 -4.08 5.84
CA GLU A 120 -16.55 -4.86 6.07
C GLU A 120 -17.68 -3.89 6.43
N GLY A 121 -18.43 -3.46 5.42
CA GLY A 121 -19.79 -2.97 5.64
C GLY A 121 -20.67 -4.18 5.84
N VAL A 122 -21.42 -4.23 6.95
CA VAL A 122 -22.50 -5.17 7.28
C VAL A 122 -22.93 -5.97 6.04
N ARG A 123 -22.67 -7.28 6.02
CA ARG A 123 -23.34 -8.19 5.10
C ARG A 123 -24.84 -7.98 5.31
N GLN A 124 -25.48 -7.17 4.48
CA GLN A 124 -26.93 -7.08 4.47
C GLN A 124 -27.45 -8.47 4.10
N PRO A 125 -28.31 -9.09 4.92
CA PRO A 125 -29.00 -10.31 4.55
C PRO A 125 -29.87 -10.10 3.32
#